data_AF-Q6PTF5-F1
#
_entry.id   AF-Q6PTF5-F1
#
_cell.length_a   1.000
_cell.length_b   1.000
_cell.length_c   1.000
_cell.angle_alpha   90.00
_cell.angle_beta   90.00
_cell.angle_gamma   90.00
#
_symmetry.space_group_name_H-M   'P 1'
#
loop_
_entity.id
_entity.type
_entity.pdbx_description
1 polymer ?
#
loop_
_entity_poly.entity_id
_entity_poly.type
_entity_poly.pdbx_seq_one_letter_code
_entity_poly.pdbx_strand_id
1 'polypeptide(L)'
;AVRAVVRMGIYVGFRVYCIHEGYQGMIDGGDHICEMGWADVSGIIQLGGTVIGSARCKDFREREGRKTACFNLVRRGISNLVVIGGDGSLTGANLFKQEWSQLITELKNEGKINEQEMRKNSHLNIVGMVGSIDNDFCGTDMTIGTDSALHRIIEAVDAISTTAQSHQRTFV
;
A
#
# COMPACT_ATOMS: atom_id res chain seq x y z
N ALA A 1 7.68 -4.40 5.57
CA ALA A 1 7.52 -2.97 5.22
C ALA A 1 6.66 -2.21 6.23
N VAL A 2 5.37 -2.54 6.40
CA VAL A 2 4.43 -1.83 7.32
C VAL A 2 5.01 -1.56 8.70
N ARG A 3 5.57 -2.58 9.37
CA ARG A 3 6.21 -2.44 10.69
C ARG A 3 7.25 -1.32 10.76
N ALA A 4 8.09 -1.21 9.72
CA ALA A 4 9.17 -0.23 9.69
C ALA A 4 8.61 1.19 9.56
N VAL A 5 7.61 1.37 8.69
CA VAL A 5 6.93 2.66 8.49
C VAL A 5 6.25 3.11 9.79
N VAL A 6 5.49 2.23 10.44
CA VAL A 6 4.81 2.54 11.70
C VAL A 6 5.80 2.90 12.80
N ARG A 7 6.81 2.06 13.05
CA ARG A 7 7.78 2.31 14.13
C ARG A 7 8.62 3.56 13.88
N MET A 8 9.06 3.78 12.64
CA MET A 8 9.85 4.96 12.31
C MET A 8 9.01 6.23 12.38
N GLY A 9 7.77 6.19 11.90
CA GLY A 9 6.83 7.31 12.00
C GLY A 9 6.58 7.71 13.45
N ILE A 10 6.28 6.74 14.32
CA ILE A 10 6.11 6.98 15.76
C ILE A 10 7.40 7.53 16.39
N TYR A 11 8.56 6.95 16.05
CA TYR A 11 9.86 7.36 16.59
C TYR A 11 10.18 8.83 16.30
N VAL A 12 9.87 9.33 15.09
CA VAL A 12 10.08 10.74 14.74
C VAL A 12 8.93 11.67 15.14
N GLY A 13 7.91 11.16 15.84
CA GLY A 13 6.80 11.94 16.39
C GLY A 13 5.57 12.10 15.48
N PHE A 14 5.44 11.33 14.40
CA PHE A 14 4.21 11.27 13.61
C PHE A 14 3.17 10.36 14.26
N ARG A 15 1.90 10.72 14.08
CA ARG A 15 0.78 9.77 14.19
C ARG A 15 0.70 8.97 12.89
N VAL A 16 0.66 7.65 13.01
CA VAL A 16 0.63 6.76 11.85
C VAL A 16 -0.72 6.08 11.77
N TYR A 17 -1.31 6.05 10.57
CA TYR A 17 -2.54 5.32 10.29
C TYR A 17 -2.25 4.19 9.32
N CYS A 18 -2.81 3.01 9.56
CA CYS A 18 -2.88 1.94 8.58
C CYS A 18 -4.22 1.98 7.85
N ILE A 19 -4.17 1.75 6.54
CA ILE A 19 -5.34 1.68 5.69
C ILE A 19 -5.51 0.20 5.30
N HIS A 20 -6.58 -0.41 5.79
CA HIS A 20 -6.90 -1.81 5.53
C HIS A 20 -7.43 -2.00 4.11
N GLU A 21 -7.21 -3.17 3.52
CA GLU A 21 -7.68 -3.52 2.17
C GLU A 21 -7.20 -2.57 1.05
N GLY A 22 -6.07 -1.90 1.26
CA GLY A 22 -5.44 -1.04 0.26
C GLY A 22 -6.31 0.15 -0.16
N TYR A 23 -6.44 0.38 -1.46
CA TYR A 23 -7.27 1.49 -1.97
C TYR A 23 -8.75 1.32 -1.66
N GLN A 24 -9.23 0.09 -1.50
CA GLN A 24 -10.64 -0.13 -1.17
C GLN A 24 -10.98 0.46 0.19
N GLY A 25 -10.23 0.12 1.24
CA GLY A 25 -10.46 0.70 2.56
C GLY A 25 -10.14 2.21 2.64
N MET A 26 -9.33 2.73 1.72
CA MET A 26 -9.16 4.18 1.58
C MET A 26 -10.46 4.87 1.12
N ILE A 27 -11.20 4.23 0.20
CA ILE A 27 -12.51 4.70 -0.28
C ILE A 27 -13.61 4.45 0.75
N ASP A 28 -13.62 3.27 1.37
CA ASP A 28 -14.64 2.91 2.36
C ASP A 28 -14.51 3.80 3.61
N GLY A 29 -13.29 4.22 3.95
CA GLY A 29 -13.03 5.10 5.08
C GLY A 29 -13.41 4.45 6.41
N GLY A 30 -13.87 5.26 7.37
CA GLY A 30 -14.34 4.75 8.66
C GLY A 30 -13.31 3.87 9.36
N ASP A 31 -13.72 2.67 9.78
CA ASP A 31 -12.90 1.71 10.52
C ASP A 31 -11.79 1.07 9.67
N HIS A 32 -11.75 1.29 8.35
CA HIS A 32 -10.63 0.83 7.53
C HIS A 32 -9.37 1.70 7.68
N ILE A 33 -9.47 2.90 8.28
CA ILE A 33 -8.34 3.78 8.53
C ILE A 33 -8.09 3.83 10.05
N CYS A 34 -7.17 3.01 10.54
CA CYS A 34 -6.90 2.83 11.97
C CYS A 34 -5.62 3.54 12.38
N GLU A 35 -5.65 4.26 13.50
CA GLU A 35 -4.41 4.78 14.11
C GLU A 35 -3.61 3.61 14.70
N MET A 36 -2.31 3.61 14.47
CA MET A 36 -1.41 2.54 14.88
C MET A 36 -0.51 3.00 16.03
N GLY A 37 -0.47 2.20 17.08
CA GLY A 37 0.50 2.27 18.15
C GLY A 37 1.72 1.36 17.92
N TRP A 38 2.68 1.44 18.85
CA TRP A 38 3.91 0.66 18.77
C TRP A 38 3.68 -0.86 18.83
N ALA A 39 2.72 -1.27 19.66
CA ALA A 39 2.39 -2.68 19.90
C ALA A 39 1.72 -3.34 18.68
N ASP A 40 0.94 -2.59 17.91
CA ASP A 40 0.10 -3.10 16.82
C ASP A 40 0.89 -3.71 15.65
N VAL A 41 2.19 -3.38 15.55
CA VAL A 41 3.10 -3.96 14.55
C VAL A 41 4.16 -4.89 15.17
N SER A 42 3.87 -5.44 16.36
CA SER A 42 4.72 -6.44 17.01
C SER A 42 4.39 -7.84 16.52
N GLY A 43 5.40 -8.70 16.38
CA GLY A 43 5.20 -10.08 15.94
C GLY A 43 4.75 -10.25 14.48
N ILE A 44 4.83 -9.21 13.64
CA ILE A 44 4.43 -9.30 12.21
C ILE A 44 5.62 -9.47 11.25
N ILE A 45 6.86 -9.50 11.74
CA ILE A 45 8.06 -9.50 10.88
C ILE A 45 8.26 -10.84 10.16
N GLN A 46 7.82 -11.93 10.79
CA GLN A 46 7.94 -13.30 10.31
C GLN A 46 6.70 -13.78 9.54
N LEU A 47 5.66 -12.94 9.42
CA LEU A 47 4.43 -13.30 8.74
C LEU A 47 4.54 -12.97 7.24
N GLY A 48 4.12 -13.92 6.41
CA GLY A 48 3.95 -13.70 4.98
C GLY A 48 2.70 -12.85 4.67
N GLY A 49 2.69 -12.25 3.49
CA GLY A 49 1.59 -11.38 3.06
C GLY A 49 1.55 -10.04 3.79
N THR A 50 0.36 -9.50 3.98
CA THR A 50 0.14 -8.21 4.63
C THR A 50 -0.92 -8.32 5.71
N VAL A 51 -0.59 -7.91 6.94
CA VAL A 51 -1.50 -7.94 8.09
C VAL A 51 -2.64 -6.91 7.99
N ILE A 52 -2.53 -5.95 7.06
CA ILE A 52 -3.56 -4.94 6.80
C ILE A 52 -4.42 -5.29 5.57
N GLY A 53 -4.22 -6.47 4.97
CA GLY A 53 -4.95 -6.88 3.78
C GLY A 53 -4.51 -6.14 2.51
N SER A 54 -5.00 -6.62 1.36
CA SER A 54 -4.83 -5.97 0.06
C SER A 54 -5.99 -6.35 -0.84
N ALA A 55 -6.79 -5.37 -1.26
CA ALA A 55 -7.87 -5.59 -2.20
C ALA A 55 -7.60 -4.88 -3.53
N ARG A 56 -7.98 -5.54 -4.64
CA ARG A 56 -8.09 -4.85 -5.93
C ARG A 56 -9.26 -3.89 -5.85
N CYS A 57 -9.03 -2.62 -6.16
CA CYS A 57 -10.06 -1.60 -6.11
C CYS A 57 -10.33 -1.07 -7.53
N LYS A 58 -11.52 -1.37 -8.07
CA LYS A 58 -11.95 -0.83 -9.37
C LYS A 58 -12.33 0.64 -9.25
N ASP A 59 -12.99 0.99 -8.15
CA ASP A 59 -13.51 2.34 -7.93
C ASP A 59 -12.41 3.39 -7.85
N PHE A 60 -11.21 3.02 -7.40
CA PHE A 60 -10.05 3.92 -7.38
C PHE A 60 -9.52 4.28 -8.79
N ARG A 61 -9.91 3.51 -9.82
CA ARG A 61 -9.63 3.88 -11.22
C ARG A 61 -10.54 5.00 -11.70
N GLU A 62 -11.70 5.17 -11.08
CA GLU A 62 -12.62 6.26 -11.34
C GLU A 62 -12.27 7.49 -10.50
N ARG A 63 -12.47 8.69 -11.06
CA ARG A 63 -12.18 9.95 -10.37
C ARG A 63 -13.03 10.12 -9.12
N GLU A 64 -14.28 9.68 -9.14
CA GLU A 64 -15.20 9.74 -7.98
C GLU A 64 -14.71 8.87 -6.80
N GLY A 65 -14.13 7.71 -7.07
CA GLY A 65 -13.51 6.87 -6.04
C GLY A 65 -12.30 7.57 -5.42
N ARG A 66 -11.44 8.18 -6.25
CA ARG A 66 -10.30 8.99 -5.76
C ARG A 66 -10.76 10.21 -4.96
N LYS A 67 -11.84 10.88 -5.37
CA LYS A 67 -12.43 12.01 -4.61
C LYS A 67 -12.91 11.56 -3.23
N THR A 68 -13.57 10.40 -3.15
CA THR A 68 -14.01 9.80 -1.88
C THR A 68 -12.83 9.44 -0.99
N ALA A 69 -11.79 8.81 -1.54
CA ALA A 69 -10.55 8.54 -0.82
C ALA A 69 -9.87 9.82 -0.29
N CYS A 70 -9.79 10.87 -1.13
CA CYS A 70 -9.26 12.17 -0.73
C CYS A 70 -10.03 12.75 0.46
N PHE A 71 -11.37 12.71 0.40
CA PHE A 71 -12.21 13.16 1.51
C PHE A 71 -11.91 12.42 2.82
N ASN A 72 -11.81 11.09 2.78
CA ASN A 72 -11.53 10.29 3.98
C ASN A 72 -10.17 10.60 4.61
N LEU A 73 -9.14 10.82 3.78
CA LEU A 73 -7.80 11.20 4.25
C LEU A 73 -7.81 12.61 4.87
N VAL A 74 -8.43 13.58 4.21
CA VAL A 74 -8.51 14.98 4.68
C VAL A 74 -9.24 15.07 6.02
N ARG A 75 -10.33 14.31 6.21
CA ARG A 75 -11.09 14.28 7.46
C ARG A 75 -10.27 13.79 8.66
N ARG A 76 -9.21 13.02 8.42
CA ARG A 76 -8.26 12.55 9.44
C ARG A 76 -6.99 13.38 9.49
N GLY A 77 -6.86 14.41 8.65
CA GLY A 77 -5.67 15.24 8.53
C GLY A 77 -4.46 14.50 7.98
N ILE A 78 -4.69 13.50 7.12
CA ILE A 78 -3.65 12.70 6.49
C ILE A 78 -3.27 13.33 5.15
N SER A 79 -2.06 13.90 5.09
CA SER A 79 -1.45 14.48 3.89
C SER A 79 -0.12 13.82 3.49
N ASN A 80 0.26 12.76 4.19
CA ASN A 80 1.46 11.97 3.91
C ASN A 80 1.05 10.51 3.75
N LEU A 81 1.32 9.93 2.58
CA LEU A 81 0.91 8.58 2.22
C LEU A 81 2.13 7.74 1.86
N VAL A 82 2.25 6.57 2.49
CA VAL A 82 3.23 5.55 2.10
C VAL A 82 2.49 4.41 1.43
N VAL A 83 2.79 4.15 0.16
CA VAL A 83 2.15 3.10 -0.64
C VAL A 83 3.12 1.94 -0.81
N ILE A 84 2.74 0.76 -0.33
CA ILE A 84 3.52 -0.48 -0.47
C ILE A 84 2.76 -1.39 -1.44
N GLY A 85 3.32 -1.65 -2.61
CA GLY A 85 2.67 -2.50 -3.61
C GLY A 85 3.47 -2.63 -4.90
N GLY A 86 2.87 -3.27 -5.91
CA GLY A 86 3.47 -3.42 -7.24
C GLY A 86 3.25 -2.20 -8.14
N ASP A 87 3.62 -2.34 -9.41
CA ASP A 87 3.58 -1.26 -10.41
C ASP A 87 2.20 -0.57 -10.50
N GLY A 88 1.13 -1.34 -10.63
CA GLY A 88 -0.23 -0.79 -10.73
C GLY A 88 -0.63 0.05 -9.51
N SER A 89 -0.18 -0.32 -8.31
CA SER A 89 -0.46 0.45 -7.10
C SER A 89 0.31 1.76 -7.06
N LEU A 90 1.59 1.75 -7.47
CA LEU A 90 2.44 2.94 -7.51
C LEU A 90 2.03 3.91 -8.62
N THR A 91 1.61 3.38 -9.77
CA THR A 91 1.01 4.16 -10.86
C THR A 91 -0.26 4.87 -10.40
N GLY A 92 -1.15 4.16 -9.70
CA GLY A 92 -2.36 4.75 -9.10
C GLY A 92 -2.05 5.84 -8.08
N ALA A 93 -1.01 5.66 -7.27
CA ALA A 93 -0.56 6.66 -6.29
C ALA A 93 -0.04 7.93 -6.98
N ASN A 94 0.74 7.77 -8.06
CA ASN A 94 1.25 8.89 -8.84
C ASN A 94 0.11 9.72 -9.46
N LEU A 95 -0.88 9.04 -10.08
CA LEU A 95 -2.06 9.72 -10.60
C LEU A 95 -2.82 10.48 -9.50
N PHE A 96 -3.01 9.83 -8.35
CA PHE A 96 -3.70 10.44 -7.21
C PHE A 96 -3.00 11.70 -6.70
N LYS A 97 -1.66 11.71 -6.66
CA LYS A 97 -0.86 12.90 -6.31
C LYS A 97 -1.05 14.04 -7.31
N GLN A 98 -1.09 13.74 -8.60
CA GLN A 98 -1.24 14.73 -9.66
C GLN A 98 -2.63 15.39 -9.61
N GLU A 99 -3.67 14.62 -9.30
CA GLU A 99 -5.05 15.10 -9.22
C GLU A 99 -5.40 15.75 -7.87
N TRP A 100 -4.57 15.58 -6.83
CA TRP A 100 -4.88 15.96 -5.44
C TRP A 100 -5.41 17.40 -5.28
N SER A 101 -4.74 18.38 -5.87
CA SER A 101 -5.14 19.80 -5.77
C SER A 101 -6.51 20.08 -6.38
N GLN A 102 -6.86 19.36 -7.46
CA GLN A 102 -8.17 19.48 -8.10
C GLN A 102 -9.24 18.86 -7.21
N LEU A 103 -8.99 17.65 -6.70
CA LEU A 103 -9.92 16.92 -5.82
C LEU A 103 -10.24 17.72 -4.55
N ILE A 104 -9.23 18.34 -3.92
CA ILE A 104 -9.44 19.19 -2.75
C ILE A 104 -10.30 20.42 -3.07
N THR A 105 -10.05 21.05 -4.23
CA THR A 105 -10.81 22.23 -4.65
C THR A 105 -12.28 21.86 -4.89
N GLU A 106 -12.53 20.72 -5.53
CA GLU A 106 -13.88 20.19 -5.72
C GLU A 106 -14.57 19.89 -4.38
N LEU A 107 -13.90 19.21 -3.45
CA LEU A 107 -14.45 18.92 -2.13
C LEU A 107 -14.83 20.18 -1.34
N LYS A 108 -14.05 21.26 -1.50
CA LYS A 108 -14.36 22.57 -0.90
C LYS A 108 -15.58 23.20 -1.57
N ASN A 109 -15.66 23.17 -2.90
CA ASN A 109 -16.78 23.72 -3.65
C ASN A 109 -18.09 22.98 -3.35
N GLU A 110 -18.02 21.67 -3.11
CA GLU A 110 -19.13 20.83 -2.64
C GLU A 110 -19.50 21.07 -1.17
N GLY A 111 -18.73 21.88 -0.43
CA GLY A 111 -18.97 22.16 0.99
C GLY A 111 -18.62 21.00 1.94
N LYS A 112 -17.90 19.97 1.46
CA LYS A 112 -17.54 18.79 2.24
C LYS A 112 -16.36 19.03 3.19
N ILE A 113 -15.48 19.96 2.86
CA ILE A 113 -14.31 20.33 3.68
C ILE A 113 -14.28 21.84 3.92
N ASN A 114 -13.70 22.23 5.06
CA ASN A 114 -13.54 23.63 5.42
C ASN A 114 -12.21 24.23 4.91
N GLU A 115 -12.09 25.57 4.95
CA GLU A 115 -10.87 26.29 4.51
C GLU A 115 -9.61 25.86 5.28
N GLN A 116 -9.75 25.52 6.56
CA GLN A 116 -8.62 25.12 7.40
C GLN A 116 -8.11 23.72 7.02
N GLU A 117 -9.02 22.78 6.76
CA GLU A 117 -8.74 21.43 6.28
C GLU A 117 -8.08 21.48 4.90
N MET A 118 -8.58 22.33 4.00
CA MET A 118 -7.97 22.57 2.69
C MET A 118 -6.53 23.07 2.84
N ARG A 119 -6.28 24.08 3.68
CA ARG A 119 -4.93 24.66 3.86
C ARG A 119 -3.95 23.64 4.42
N LYS A 120 -4.35 22.89 5.45
CA LYS A 120 -3.52 21.86 6.09
C LYS A 120 -3.18 20.70 5.16
N ASN A 121 -4.08 20.35 4.26
CA ASN A 121 -3.93 19.21 3.35
C ASN A 121 -3.66 19.64 1.90
N SER A 122 -3.25 20.88 1.66
CA SER A 122 -3.10 21.45 0.31
C SER A 122 -2.16 20.66 -0.62
N HIS A 123 -1.23 19.90 -0.05
CA HIS A 123 -0.28 19.08 -0.77
C HIS A 123 -0.29 17.65 -0.23
N LEU A 124 -0.19 16.66 -1.13
CA LEU A 124 -0.03 15.26 -0.79
C LEU A 124 1.41 14.81 -1.00
N ASN A 125 2.05 14.39 0.08
CA ASN A 125 3.35 13.73 0.02
C ASN A 125 3.13 12.24 -0.16
N ILE A 126 3.72 11.65 -1.20
CA ILE A 126 3.66 10.21 -1.44
C ILE A 126 5.07 9.63 -1.48
N VAL A 127 5.25 8.52 -0.77
CA VAL A 127 6.42 7.64 -0.88
C VAL A 127 5.96 6.25 -1.31
N GLY A 128 6.59 5.71 -2.34
CA GLY A 128 6.32 4.35 -2.83
C GLY A 128 7.38 3.36 -2.36
N MET A 129 6.96 2.16 -1.97
CA MET A 129 7.82 1.00 -1.76
C MET A 129 7.35 -0.14 -2.65
N VAL A 130 8.28 -0.74 -3.41
CA VAL A 130 7.92 -1.80 -4.34
C VAL A 130 7.81 -3.14 -3.61
N GLY A 131 6.58 -3.65 -3.50
CA GLY A 131 6.27 -4.99 -3.02
C GLY A 131 5.73 -5.83 -4.16
N SER A 132 6.59 -6.66 -4.75
CA SER A 132 6.29 -7.55 -5.87
C SER A 132 7.18 -8.80 -5.76
N ILE A 133 6.64 -9.95 -6.14
CA ILE A 133 7.45 -11.18 -6.29
C ILE A 133 8.12 -11.24 -7.66
N ASP A 134 7.62 -10.48 -8.63
CA ASP A 134 7.99 -10.58 -10.04
C ASP A 134 9.29 -9.82 -10.39
N ASN A 135 9.79 -8.96 -9.49
CA ASN A 135 10.95 -8.08 -9.73
C ASN A 135 10.84 -7.25 -11.01
N ASP A 136 9.63 -6.74 -11.27
CA ASP A 136 9.21 -6.16 -12.55
C ASP A 136 9.15 -4.62 -12.54
N PHE A 137 9.56 -3.97 -11.45
CA PHE A 137 9.54 -2.52 -11.34
C PHE A 137 10.87 -1.89 -11.78
N CYS A 138 10.82 -1.16 -12.88
CA CYS A 138 11.98 -0.42 -13.38
C CYS A 138 12.49 0.62 -12.37
N GLY A 139 13.80 0.66 -12.16
CA GLY A 139 14.46 1.61 -11.25
C GLY A 139 14.83 1.05 -9.88
N THR A 140 14.49 -0.21 -9.60
CA THR A 140 14.99 -0.95 -8.43
C THR A 140 15.69 -2.23 -8.85
N ASP A 141 16.83 -2.56 -8.23
CA ASP A 141 17.54 -3.81 -8.51
C ASP A 141 16.78 -5.05 -7.97
N MET A 142 16.01 -4.86 -6.88
CA MET A 142 15.25 -5.92 -6.22
C MET A 142 13.95 -5.39 -5.61
N THR A 143 12.86 -6.14 -5.75
CA THR A 143 11.56 -5.85 -5.12
C THR A 143 11.32 -6.68 -3.86
N ILE A 144 10.54 -6.13 -2.91
CA ILE A 144 10.22 -6.84 -1.66
C ILE A 144 9.31 -8.01 -1.98
N GLY A 145 9.80 -9.23 -1.73
CA GLY A 145 9.07 -10.48 -1.93
C GLY A 145 9.74 -11.43 -2.92
N THR A 146 10.60 -10.93 -3.81
CA THR A 146 11.26 -11.75 -4.85
C THR A 146 12.10 -12.87 -4.27
N ASP A 147 13.00 -12.58 -3.33
CA ASP A 147 13.85 -13.60 -2.71
C ASP A 147 13.02 -14.66 -1.96
N SER A 148 11.96 -14.24 -1.26
CA SER A 148 11.06 -15.16 -0.57
C SER A 148 10.30 -16.06 -1.53
N ALA A 149 9.83 -15.53 -2.67
CA ALA A 149 9.18 -16.31 -3.72
C ALA A 149 10.16 -17.28 -4.39
N LEU A 150 11.37 -16.83 -4.71
CA LEU A 150 12.44 -17.68 -5.25
C LEU A 150 12.76 -18.83 -4.30
N HIS A 151 12.84 -18.56 -3.01
CA HIS A 151 13.08 -19.59 -2.01
C HIS A 151 11.96 -20.65 -1.99
N ARG A 152 10.68 -20.25 -2.16
CA ARG A 152 9.56 -21.21 -2.32
C ARG A 152 9.67 -22.02 -3.62
N ILE A 153 10.12 -21.41 -4.72
CA ILE A 153 10.36 -22.09 -5.99
C ILE A 153 11.43 -23.18 -5.82
N ILE A 154 12.56 -22.84 -5.20
CA ILE A 154 13.66 -23.79 -4.97
C ILE A 154 13.20 -24.96 -4.10
N GLU A 155 12.47 -24.72 -3.01
CA GLU A 155 11.92 -25.81 -2.19
C GLU A 155 11.03 -26.77 -3.00
N ALA A 156 10.18 -26.23 -3.89
CA ALA A 156 9.32 -27.04 -4.75
C ALA A 156 10.13 -27.85 -5.78
N VAL A 157 11.14 -27.23 -6.39
CA VAL A 157 12.04 -27.89 -7.35
C VAL A 157 12.82 -29.01 -6.67
N ASP A 158 13.38 -28.76 -5.48
CA ASP A 158 14.14 -29.75 -4.71
C ASP A 158 13.25 -30.94 -4.31
N ALA A 159 12.01 -30.68 -3.91
CA ALA A 159 11.04 -31.73 -3.58
C ALA A 159 10.72 -32.64 -4.78
N ILE A 160 10.66 -32.08 -6.00
CA ILE A 160 10.35 -32.82 -7.23
C ILE A 160 11.58 -33.56 -7.79
N SER A 161 12.78 -33.00 -7.61
CA SER A 161 14.04 -33.47 -8.20
C SER A 161 14.33 -34.96 -7.93
N THR A 162 14.10 -35.41 -6.70
CA THR A 162 14.31 -36.81 -6.30
C THR A 162 13.44 -37.80 -7.07
N THR A 163 12.19 -37.42 -7.36
CA THR A 163 11.25 -38.23 -8.15
C THR A 163 11.57 -38.17 -9.64
N ALA A 164 11.96 -37.01 -10.14
CA ALA A 164 12.38 -36.82 -11.52
C ALA A 164 13.56 -37.72 -11.89
N GLN A 165 14.58 -37.78 -11.03
CA GLN A 165 15.75 -38.62 -11.22
C GLN A 165 15.40 -40.12 -11.15
N SER A 166 14.55 -40.52 -10.19
CA SER A 166 14.21 -41.94 -9.97
C SER A 166 13.39 -42.55 -11.12
N HIS A 167 12.51 -41.77 -11.73
CA HIS A 167 11.61 -42.25 -12.79
C HIS A 167 11.94 -41.70 -14.19
N GLN A 168 13.06 -40.99 -14.34
CA GLN A 168 13.47 -40.35 -15.60
C GLN A 168 12.33 -39.50 -16.19
N ARG A 169 11.70 -38.69 -15.34
CA ARG A 169 10.55 -37.85 -15.73
C ARG A 169 10.99 -36.43 -16.00
N THR A 170 10.34 -35.80 -16.98
CA THR A 170 10.43 -34.36 -17.23
C THR A 170 9.25 -33.68 -16.53
N PHE A 171 9.54 -32.68 -15.72
CA PHE A 171 8.55 -31.82 -15.07
C PHE A 171 8.61 -30.41 -15.68
N VAL A 172 7.44 -29.79 -15.85
CA VAL A 172 7.26 -28.41 -16.34
C VAL A 172 6.51 -27.63 -15.27
#